data_AF-A0A520QHA6-F1
#
_entry.id   AF-A0A520QHA6-F1
#
_cell.length_a   1.000
_cell.length_b   1.000
_cell.length_c   1.000
_cell.angle_alpha   90.00
_cell.angle_beta   90.00
_cell.angle_gamma   90.00
#
_symmetry.space_group_name_H-M   'P 1'
#
loop_
_entity.id
_entity.type
_entity.pdbx_description
1 polymer ?
#
loop_
_entity_poly.entity_id
_entity_poly.type
_entity_poly.pdbx_seq_one_letter_code
_entity_poly.pdbx_strand_id
1 'polypeptide(L)'
;MTRVAPLLALLCTGCFSAHPLEEGESGARLELIAWAPEDGSGVHVEGLFDRELAVRCGYRSMADGTLRCLPSPSRRLMFTDDWCARPAAAIAAGCDPTYVTAGRLTPVDTGCGGTIWRFSGAGYRVRDRVDAERLFELDDTGACVEATSRPEGELRALERMADEQFVSAELVVGERSGVERLGATYLVGDDGSRFWNSFYDHGREDFCVPFGARSGPIPCLVGRWGIARDPSGDCGGPLVERVEASCALFPPTEEFVSARFDETGCAVEEVTVYGAGEEIPAESLTCSVREDATFHRPVELPEGRVATLSNRPEGTGRLRRIRGRTAWMASYPPFHLGTFEDASLGGDCAPRDVNGVMRCVPARAHQVAPVYADAGCSEPASVESSSECSEYRWWFESEPGCLGGASQFFRVGPETEAGFERDEDGACVPVELRMGERVHRLEAVPDETFAAFRRI
;
A
#
# COMPACT_ATOMS: atom_id res chain seq x y z
N MET A 1 -15.04 -15.17 68.11
CA MET A 1 -14.41 -16.26 67.33
C MET A 1 -15.52 -16.81 66.44
N THR A 2 -15.53 -16.71 65.12
CA THR A 2 -14.48 -16.47 64.12
C THR A 2 -15.19 -15.88 62.90
N ARG A 3 -14.66 -14.78 62.34
CA ARG A 3 -15.15 -14.18 61.10
C ARG A 3 -14.79 -15.09 59.92
N VAL A 4 -15.74 -15.40 59.05
CA VAL A 4 -15.46 -15.96 57.72
C VAL A 4 -15.71 -14.86 56.72
N ALA A 5 -14.63 -14.35 56.13
CA ALA A 5 -14.67 -13.43 55.00
C ALA A 5 -14.86 -14.23 53.70
N PRO A 6 -15.69 -13.78 52.73
CA PRO A 6 -15.62 -14.32 51.39
C PRO A 6 -14.45 -13.64 50.65
N LEU A 7 -13.52 -14.45 50.15
CA LEU A 7 -12.57 -14.03 49.12
C LEU A 7 -13.36 -13.50 47.92
N LEU A 8 -13.33 -12.18 47.70
CA LEU A 8 -13.54 -11.62 46.38
C LEU A 8 -12.36 -12.06 45.52
N ALA A 9 -12.54 -13.15 44.77
CA ALA A 9 -11.74 -13.41 43.59
C ALA A 9 -12.11 -12.33 42.56
N LEU A 10 -11.26 -11.29 42.45
CA LEU A 10 -11.22 -10.44 41.27
C LEU A 10 -10.83 -11.35 40.09
N LEU A 11 -11.84 -11.88 39.40
CA LEU A 11 -11.72 -12.31 38.03
C LEU A 11 -11.50 -11.05 37.18
N CYS A 12 -10.24 -10.62 37.08
CA CYS A 12 -9.77 -9.85 35.92
C CYS A 12 -9.74 -10.80 34.72
N THR A 13 -10.90 -11.29 34.28
CA THR A 13 -11.10 -11.56 32.86
C THR A 13 -11.12 -10.18 32.22
N GLY A 14 -9.93 -9.73 31.78
CA GLY A 14 -9.82 -8.56 30.95
C GLY A 14 -10.87 -8.68 29.86
N CYS A 15 -11.77 -7.71 29.81
CA CYS A 15 -12.56 -7.43 28.64
C CYS A 15 -11.56 -7.12 27.52
N PHE A 16 -11.02 -8.16 26.88
CA PHE A 16 -10.64 -8.07 25.49
C PHE A 16 -11.97 -7.88 24.78
N SER A 17 -12.40 -6.62 24.70
CA SER A 17 -13.44 -6.29 23.76
C SER A 17 -12.90 -6.67 22.39
N ALA A 18 -13.32 -7.82 21.90
CA ALA A 18 -13.38 -8.12 20.48
C ALA A 18 -14.39 -7.11 19.90
N HIS A 19 -13.95 -5.86 19.75
CA HIS A 19 -14.69 -4.85 19.02
C HIS A 19 -14.47 -5.12 17.52
N PRO A 20 -15.55 -5.23 16.74
CA PRO A 20 -15.56 -5.83 15.41
C PRO A 20 -14.76 -4.97 14.43
N LEU A 21 -13.55 -5.42 14.15
CA LEU A 21 -12.92 -5.33 12.83
C LEU A 21 -12.13 -6.63 12.68
N GLU A 22 -12.86 -7.76 12.58
CA GLU A 22 -12.27 -9.00 12.10
C GLU A 22 -11.88 -8.74 10.63
N GLU A 23 -10.59 -8.73 10.38
CA GLU A 23 -9.97 -8.49 9.06
C GLU A 23 -10.54 -9.40 7.96
N GLY A 24 -11.25 -10.46 8.36
CA GLY A 24 -12.13 -11.24 7.51
C GLY A 24 -12.52 -12.56 8.17
N GLU A 25 -13.23 -13.39 7.42
CA GLU A 25 -13.53 -14.79 7.74
C GLU A 25 -13.23 -15.69 6.52
N SER A 26 -12.76 -16.91 6.77
CA SER A 26 -12.59 -17.91 5.70
C SER A 26 -13.94 -18.48 5.28
N GLY A 27 -14.09 -18.76 3.99
CA GLY A 27 -15.26 -19.39 3.41
C GLY A 27 -15.09 -20.89 3.17
N ALA A 28 -16.03 -21.48 2.43
CA ALA A 28 -15.99 -22.87 2.03
C ALA A 28 -14.81 -23.18 1.08
N ARG A 29 -14.39 -22.21 0.25
CA ARG A 29 -13.33 -22.39 -0.76
C ARG A 29 -12.13 -21.46 -0.54
N LEU A 30 -12.37 -20.20 -0.26
CA LEU A 30 -11.37 -19.18 -0.01
C LEU A 30 -10.98 -19.16 1.46
N GLU A 31 -9.69 -19.32 1.71
CA GLU A 31 -9.09 -19.25 3.03
C GLU A 31 -8.36 -17.92 3.20
N LEU A 32 -8.47 -17.30 4.38
CA LEU A 32 -7.65 -16.12 4.70
C LEU A 32 -6.20 -16.51 4.95
N ILE A 33 -5.29 -15.79 4.33
CA ILE A 33 -3.88 -15.83 4.70
C ILE A 33 -3.68 -14.73 5.73
N ALA A 34 -3.69 -15.12 7.01
CA ALA A 34 -3.62 -14.21 8.13
C ALA A 34 -2.40 -14.50 9.02
N TRP A 35 -1.89 -13.43 9.60
CA TRP A 35 -0.70 -13.39 10.43
C TRP A 35 -1.03 -12.66 11.73
N ALA A 36 -0.58 -13.18 12.86
CA ALA A 36 -0.71 -12.51 14.14
C ALA A 36 0.65 -12.41 14.83
N PRO A 37 0.91 -11.35 15.61
CA PRO A 37 2.00 -11.36 16.57
C PRO A 37 1.91 -12.60 17.48
N GLU A 38 3.04 -13.05 18.02
CA GLU A 38 3.06 -14.21 18.93
C GLU A 38 2.14 -14.04 20.15
N ASP A 39 1.99 -12.80 20.64
CA ASP A 39 1.13 -12.45 21.76
C ASP A 39 -0.35 -12.24 21.39
N GLY A 40 -0.69 -12.34 20.11
CA GLY A 40 -2.06 -12.19 19.60
C GLY A 40 -2.62 -10.76 19.63
N SER A 41 -1.76 -9.75 19.79
CA SER A 41 -2.14 -8.31 19.88
C SER A 41 -2.69 -7.68 18.58
N GLY A 42 -3.12 -8.50 17.61
CA GLY A 42 -3.72 -8.06 16.36
C GLY A 42 -3.67 -9.15 15.30
N VAL A 43 -4.31 -8.88 14.17
CA VAL A 43 -4.24 -9.71 12.96
C VAL A 43 -3.86 -8.82 11.79
N HIS A 44 -3.03 -9.35 10.90
CA HIS A 44 -2.72 -8.82 9.59
C HIS A 44 -3.18 -9.85 8.56
N VAL A 45 -4.13 -9.48 7.70
CA VAL A 45 -4.51 -10.31 6.56
C VAL A 45 -3.68 -9.89 5.35
N GLU A 46 -2.93 -10.85 4.81
CA GLU A 46 -2.09 -10.68 3.61
C GLU A 46 -2.91 -10.84 2.32
N GLY A 47 -3.95 -11.69 2.35
CA GLY A 47 -4.78 -11.98 1.20
C GLY A 47 -5.62 -13.23 1.37
N LEU A 48 -6.03 -13.82 0.24
CA LEU A 48 -6.85 -15.03 0.19
C LEU A 48 -6.10 -16.17 -0.52
N PHE A 49 -6.44 -17.40 -0.16
CA PHE A 49 -5.98 -18.62 -0.80
C PHE A 49 -7.17 -19.42 -1.31
N ASP A 50 -7.20 -19.67 -2.61
CA ASP A 50 -8.21 -20.52 -3.23
C ASP A 50 -7.78 -21.99 -3.11
N ARG A 51 -8.49 -22.77 -2.27
CA ARG A 51 -8.16 -24.17 -2.01
C ARG A 51 -8.38 -25.08 -3.21
N GLU A 52 -9.31 -24.75 -4.10
CA GLU A 52 -9.62 -25.57 -5.27
C GLU A 52 -8.54 -25.42 -6.34
N LEU A 53 -8.10 -24.19 -6.57
CA LEU A 53 -7.02 -23.88 -7.52
C LEU A 53 -5.62 -23.98 -6.90
N ALA A 54 -5.53 -24.14 -5.58
CA ALA A 54 -4.29 -24.15 -4.81
C ALA A 54 -3.40 -22.92 -5.07
N VAL A 55 -4.01 -21.73 -5.12
CA VAL A 55 -3.31 -20.49 -5.49
C VAL A 55 -3.72 -19.32 -4.60
N ARG A 56 -2.79 -18.40 -4.36
CA ARG A 56 -3.13 -17.11 -3.74
C ARG A 56 -4.00 -16.31 -4.70
N CYS A 57 -5.05 -15.66 -4.20
CA CYS A 57 -5.89 -14.81 -5.00
C CYS A 57 -6.23 -13.50 -4.27
N GLY A 58 -6.70 -12.53 -5.02
CA GLY A 58 -7.25 -11.28 -4.48
C GLY A 58 -8.44 -10.85 -5.32
N TYR A 59 -9.42 -10.23 -4.67
CA TYR A 59 -10.58 -9.71 -5.37
C TYR A 59 -10.21 -8.61 -6.35
N ARG A 60 -10.62 -8.77 -7.60
CA ARG A 60 -10.39 -7.82 -8.69
C ARG A 60 -11.63 -7.66 -9.52
N SER A 61 -11.81 -6.47 -10.09
CA SER A 61 -12.89 -6.23 -11.04
C SER A 61 -12.55 -6.87 -12.39
N MET A 62 -13.47 -7.70 -12.86
CA MET A 62 -13.50 -8.24 -14.21
C MET A 62 -13.94 -7.16 -15.21
N ALA A 63 -13.85 -7.47 -16.51
CA ALA A 63 -14.26 -6.56 -17.58
C ALA A 63 -15.77 -6.24 -17.54
N ASP A 64 -16.60 -7.16 -17.03
CA ASP A 64 -18.04 -6.99 -16.84
C ASP A 64 -18.42 -6.22 -15.56
N GLY A 65 -17.42 -5.80 -14.76
CA GLY A 65 -17.61 -5.10 -13.49
C GLY A 65 -17.81 -6.02 -12.27
N THR A 66 -17.95 -7.33 -12.47
CA THR A 66 -18.05 -8.28 -11.36
C THR A 66 -16.73 -8.38 -10.59
N LEU A 67 -16.80 -8.56 -9.27
CA LEU A 67 -15.62 -8.79 -8.44
C LEU A 67 -15.39 -10.29 -8.29
N ARG A 68 -14.18 -10.76 -8.58
CA ARG A 68 -13.82 -12.18 -8.43
C ARG A 68 -12.43 -12.33 -7.82
N CYS A 69 -12.22 -13.40 -7.04
CA CYS A 69 -10.90 -13.72 -6.50
C CYS A 69 -10.01 -14.27 -7.62
N LEU A 70 -9.17 -13.42 -8.21
CA LEU A 70 -8.32 -13.81 -9.32
C LEU A 70 -6.90 -14.20 -8.85
N PRO A 71 -6.23 -15.16 -9.52
CA PRO A 71 -4.92 -15.66 -9.11
C PRO A 71 -3.82 -14.59 -9.09
N SER A 72 -2.96 -14.63 -8.09
CA SER A 72 -1.68 -13.93 -8.07
C SER A 72 -0.58 -14.84 -8.64
N PRO A 73 0.38 -14.32 -9.43
CA PRO A 73 0.63 -12.91 -9.71
C PRO A 73 -0.17 -12.34 -10.88
N SER A 74 -0.19 -11.01 -10.97
CA SER A 74 -0.67 -10.29 -12.16
C SER A 74 0.43 -10.14 -13.20
N ARG A 75 0.05 -10.23 -14.47
CA ARG A 75 0.93 -10.12 -15.63
C ARG A 75 0.33 -9.22 -16.70
N ARG A 76 1.21 -8.57 -17.47
CA ARG A 76 0.81 -7.90 -18.72
C ARG A 76 0.38 -8.97 -19.71
N LEU A 77 -0.84 -8.86 -20.22
CA LEU A 77 -1.33 -9.72 -21.28
C LEU A 77 -0.69 -9.30 -22.61
N MET A 78 -0.05 -10.24 -23.28
CA MET A 78 0.52 -10.07 -24.62
C MET A 78 0.01 -11.17 -25.54
N PHE A 79 0.34 -11.09 -26.82
CA PHE A 79 -0.05 -12.07 -27.82
C PHE A 79 1.12 -12.42 -28.74
N THR A 80 1.08 -13.63 -29.29
CA THR A 80 2.12 -14.15 -30.21
C THR A 80 1.67 -14.12 -31.68
N ASP A 81 0.56 -13.45 -31.98
CA ASP A 81 0.05 -13.20 -33.33
C ASP A 81 -0.50 -11.79 -33.48
N ASP A 82 -0.55 -11.34 -34.73
CA ASP A 82 -0.99 -10.03 -35.18
C ASP A 82 -2.52 -9.83 -35.17
N TRP A 83 -3.27 -10.84 -34.73
CA TRP A 83 -4.71 -10.76 -34.51
C TRP A 83 -5.11 -10.92 -33.04
N CYS A 84 -4.14 -10.94 -32.12
CA CYS A 84 -4.31 -11.02 -30.68
C CYS A 84 -5.21 -12.17 -30.18
N ALA A 85 -5.05 -13.39 -30.72
CA ALA A 85 -5.80 -14.57 -30.27
C ALA A 85 -4.98 -15.64 -29.54
N ARG A 86 -3.65 -15.62 -29.59
CA ARG A 86 -2.79 -16.53 -28.80
C ARG A 86 -2.16 -15.76 -27.63
N PRO A 87 -2.85 -15.69 -26.48
CA PRO A 87 -2.37 -14.94 -25.34
C PRO A 87 -1.12 -15.57 -24.74
N ALA A 88 -0.24 -14.71 -24.27
CA ALA A 88 1.01 -15.05 -23.61
C ALA A 88 1.32 -14.03 -22.52
N ALA A 89 2.18 -14.42 -21.59
CA ALA A 89 2.78 -13.50 -20.64
C ALA A 89 4.21 -13.93 -20.35
N ALA A 90 5.07 -12.96 -20.05
CA ALA A 90 6.38 -13.27 -19.50
C ALA A 90 6.26 -13.63 -18.03
N ILE A 91 6.92 -14.73 -17.66
CA ILE A 91 7.01 -15.26 -16.31
C ILE A 91 8.46 -15.10 -15.88
N ALA A 92 8.69 -14.36 -14.78
CA ALA A 92 10.02 -14.09 -14.25
C ALA A 92 10.83 -15.39 -14.02
N ALA A 93 12.17 -15.30 -14.06
CA ALA A 93 13.00 -16.46 -13.77
C ALA A 93 12.75 -16.97 -12.33
N GLY A 94 12.80 -18.30 -12.14
CA GLY A 94 12.50 -18.92 -10.83
C GLY A 94 11.02 -18.97 -10.45
N CYS A 95 10.12 -18.46 -11.28
CA CYS A 95 8.68 -18.61 -11.13
C CYS A 95 8.13 -19.78 -11.94
N ASP A 96 7.20 -20.54 -11.36
CA ASP A 96 6.36 -21.50 -12.08
C ASP A 96 4.90 -21.48 -11.60
N PRO A 97 4.18 -20.34 -11.73
CA PRO A 97 2.79 -20.26 -11.33
C PRO A 97 1.92 -21.11 -12.27
N THR A 98 1.07 -21.96 -11.71
CA THR A 98 0.07 -22.69 -12.52
C THR A 98 -1.00 -21.75 -13.07
N TYR A 99 -1.34 -20.70 -12.33
CA TYR A 99 -2.37 -19.74 -12.67
C TYR A 99 -1.87 -18.31 -12.48
N VAL A 100 -2.30 -17.41 -13.35
CA VAL A 100 -2.01 -15.97 -13.27
C VAL A 100 -3.26 -15.16 -13.57
N THR A 101 -3.28 -13.92 -13.11
CA THR A 101 -4.17 -12.91 -13.71
C THR A 101 -3.40 -12.21 -14.81
N ALA A 102 -3.90 -12.24 -16.05
CA ALA A 102 -3.31 -11.45 -17.13
C ALA A 102 -4.31 -10.42 -17.61
N GLY A 103 -3.83 -9.20 -17.83
CA GLY A 103 -4.69 -8.10 -18.18
C GLY A 103 -3.93 -6.91 -18.69
N ARG A 104 -4.66 -5.81 -18.74
CA ARG A 104 -4.19 -4.54 -19.26
C ARG A 104 -4.40 -3.44 -18.22
N LEU A 105 -3.47 -2.50 -18.21
CA LEU A 105 -3.65 -1.19 -17.60
C LEU A 105 -4.24 -0.25 -18.65
N THR A 106 -5.46 0.22 -18.40
CA THR A 106 -6.10 1.24 -19.24
C THR A 106 -5.98 2.59 -18.55
N PRO A 107 -5.48 3.62 -19.23
CA PRO A 107 -5.47 4.96 -18.69
C PRO A 107 -6.92 5.44 -18.57
N VAL A 108 -7.29 5.90 -17.39
CA VAL A 108 -8.54 6.60 -17.15
C VAL A 108 -8.16 8.04 -16.92
N ASP A 109 -8.52 8.88 -17.88
CA ASP A 109 -8.38 10.33 -17.74
C ASP A 109 -9.28 10.77 -16.58
N THR A 110 -8.66 11.42 -15.60
CA THR A 110 -9.38 11.99 -14.46
C THR A 110 -10.02 13.33 -14.79
N GLY A 111 -9.77 13.88 -15.99
CA GLY A 111 -10.23 15.18 -16.45
C GLY A 111 -9.40 16.35 -15.90
N CYS A 112 -8.44 16.08 -14.99
CA CYS A 112 -7.69 17.11 -14.26
C CYS A 112 -6.19 17.09 -14.64
N GLY A 113 -5.84 16.64 -15.85
CA GLY A 113 -4.46 16.47 -16.32
C GLY A 113 -3.72 15.29 -15.66
N GLY A 114 -4.42 14.51 -14.83
CA GLY A 114 -3.92 13.28 -14.23
C GLY A 114 -4.52 12.04 -14.89
N THR A 115 -3.71 11.02 -15.08
CA THR A 115 -4.14 9.70 -15.57
C THR A 115 -4.02 8.70 -14.43
N ILE A 116 -5.13 8.05 -14.06
CA ILE A 116 -5.07 6.86 -13.21
C ILE A 116 -5.08 5.62 -14.10
N TRP A 117 -4.43 4.56 -13.67
CA TRP A 117 -4.39 3.31 -14.41
C TRP A 117 -5.36 2.31 -13.81
N ARG A 118 -6.35 1.89 -14.59
CA ARG A 118 -7.27 0.81 -14.20
C ARG A 118 -6.73 -0.50 -14.74
N PHE A 119 -6.44 -1.45 -13.85
CA PHE A 119 -6.16 -2.82 -14.25
C PHE A 119 -7.47 -3.58 -14.50
N SER A 120 -7.65 -4.11 -15.70
CA SER A 120 -8.69 -5.08 -16.03
C SER A 120 -8.04 -6.34 -16.57
N GLY A 121 -8.36 -7.49 -15.99
CA GLY A 121 -7.75 -8.76 -16.36
C GLY A 121 -8.72 -9.92 -16.22
N ALA A 122 -8.25 -11.09 -16.64
CA ALA A 122 -8.94 -12.36 -16.47
C ALA A 122 -7.95 -13.39 -15.90
N GLY A 123 -8.49 -14.48 -15.35
CA GLY A 123 -7.68 -15.61 -14.91
C GLY A 123 -7.24 -16.47 -16.09
N TYR A 124 -5.98 -16.89 -16.06
CA TYR A 124 -5.38 -17.76 -17.07
C TYR A 124 -4.63 -18.89 -16.40
N ARG A 125 -4.65 -20.05 -17.06
CA ARG A 125 -3.71 -21.14 -16.77
C ARG A 125 -2.45 -20.96 -17.59
N VAL A 126 -1.30 -21.08 -16.94
CA VAL A 126 0.01 -21.02 -17.59
C VAL A 126 0.26 -22.35 -18.30
N ARG A 127 0.69 -22.27 -19.56
CA ARG A 127 0.99 -23.41 -20.44
C ARG A 127 2.47 -23.44 -20.77
N ASP A 128 2.83 -24.11 -21.86
CA ASP A 128 4.21 -24.32 -22.27
C ASP A 128 4.92 -23.02 -22.65
N ARG A 129 6.26 -23.09 -22.67
CA ARG A 129 7.12 -22.07 -23.27
C ARG A 129 6.65 -21.79 -24.70
N VAL A 130 6.68 -20.51 -25.07
CA VAL A 130 6.56 -20.10 -26.47
C VAL A 130 7.74 -19.24 -26.87
N ASP A 131 8.32 -19.55 -28.02
CA ASP A 131 9.32 -18.71 -28.66
C ASP A 131 8.61 -17.89 -29.74
N ALA A 132 8.60 -16.57 -29.55
CA ALA A 132 8.02 -15.62 -30.48
C ALA A 132 8.99 -14.46 -30.69
N GLU A 133 9.32 -14.16 -31.95
CA GLU A 133 10.18 -13.02 -32.31
C GLU A 133 9.43 -11.70 -32.16
N ARG A 134 8.14 -11.70 -32.49
CA ARG A 134 7.25 -10.53 -32.40
C ARG A 134 6.18 -10.77 -31.36
N LEU A 135 5.86 -9.73 -30.61
CA LEU A 135 4.79 -9.73 -29.62
C LEU A 135 3.79 -8.65 -29.97
N PHE A 136 2.54 -8.88 -29.61
CA PHE A 136 1.45 -7.98 -29.88
C PHE A 136 0.67 -7.69 -28.60
N GLU A 137 0.00 -6.55 -28.58
CA GLU A 137 -0.88 -6.13 -27.50
C GLU A 137 -2.09 -5.37 -28.04
N LEU A 138 -3.09 -5.17 -27.19
CA LEU A 138 -4.26 -4.38 -27.53
C LEU A 138 -4.01 -2.90 -27.16
N ASP A 139 -4.06 -2.01 -28.14
CA ASP A 139 -3.98 -0.54 -27.93
C ASP A 139 -5.25 0.02 -27.29
N ASP A 140 -5.30 1.32 -26.93
CA ASP A 140 -6.44 1.92 -26.20
C ASP A 140 -7.78 1.83 -26.94
N THR A 141 -7.77 1.56 -28.25
CA THR A 141 -8.97 1.33 -29.06
C THR A 141 -9.39 -0.14 -29.13
N GLY A 142 -8.56 -1.05 -28.59
CA GLY A 142 -8.72 -2.49 -28.69
C GLY A 142 -8.15 -3.09 -29.97
N ALA A 143 -7.37 -2.34 -30.75
CA ALA A 143 -6.71 -2.85 -31.94
C ALA A 143 -5.44 -3.63 -31.56
N CYS A 144 -5.17 -4.71 -32.29
CA CYS A 144 -3.95 -5.50 -32.11
C CYS A 144 -2.77 -4.78 -32.77
N VAL A 145 -1.77 -4.40 -31.99
CA VAL A 145 -0.56 -3.69 -32.44
C VAL A 145 0.68 -4.42 -31.96
N GLU A 146 1.80 -4.26 -32.67
CA GLU A 146 3.08 -4.81 -32.23
C GLU A 146 3.55 -4.10 -30.96
N ALA A 147 3.91 -4.89 -29.95
CA ALA A 147 4.35 -4.38 -28.67
C ALA A 147 5.69 -3.65 -28.82
N THR A 148 5.79 -2.47 -28.21
CA THR A 148 6.99 -1.62 -28.28
C THR A 148 8.13 -2.09 -27.38
N SER A 149 7.82 -2.97 -26.41
CA SER A 149 8.80 -3.54 -25.50
C SER A 149 8.48 -4.99 -25.19
N ARG A 150 9.53 -5.80 -25.04
CA ARG A 150 9.44 -7.17 -24.54
C ARG A 150 9.63 -7.15 -23.03
N PRO A 151 8.67 -7.68 -22.24
CA PRO A 151 8.86 -7.82 -20.81
C PRO A 151 9.94 -8.85 -20.49
N GLU A 152 10.61 -8.66 -19.37
CA GLU A 152 11.58 -9.59 -18.82
C GLU A 152 10.92 -10.91 -18.40
N GLY A 153 11.67 -12.01 -18.52
CA GLY A 153 11.23 -13.36 -18.15
C GLY A 153 10.98 -14.28 -19.34
N GLU A 154 10.63 -15.53 -19.03
CA GLU A 154 10.33 -16.57 -20.02
C GLU A 154 8.88 -16.44 -20.49
N LEU A 155 8.70 -16.35 -21.80
CA LEU A 155 7.37 -16.22 -22.39
C LEU A 155 6.63 -17.57 -22.35
N ARG A 156 5.46 -17.58 -21.72
CA ARG A 156 4.58 -18.74 -21.62
C ARG A 156 3.26 -18.47 -22.34
N ALA A 157 2.74 -19.49 -23.02
CA ALA A 157 1.37 -19.46 -23.52
C ALA A 157 0.39 -19.40 -22.34
N LEU A 158 -0.72 -18.71 -22.54
CA LEU A 158 -1.81 -18.63 -21.57
C LEU A 158 -3.06 -19.30 -22.14
N GLU A 159 -3.82 -19.95 -21.28
CA GLU A 159 -5.16 -20.44 -21.59
C GLU A 159 -6.18 -19.71 -20.72
N ARG A 160 -7.12 -19.02 -21.35
CA ARG A 160 -8.17 -18.29 -20.63
C ARG A 160 -9.05 -19.27 -19.88
N MET A 161 -9.19 -19.05 -18.58
CA MET A 161 -10.13 -19.79 -17.75
C MET A 161 -11.52 -19.18 -17.85
N ALA A 162 -12.55 -19.99 -17.61
CA ALA A 162 -13.92 -19.48 -17.54
C ALA A 162 -14.10 -18.65 -16.26
N ASP A 163 -14.80 -17.53 -16.35
CA ASP A 163 -14.90 -16.57 -15.25
C ASP A 163 -15.62 -17.20 -14.04
N GLU A 164 -16.58 -18.11 -14.27
CA GLU A 164 -17.31 -18.90 -13.26
C GLU A 164 -16.42 -19.82 -12.43
N GLN A 165 -15.19 -20.08 -12.87
CA GLN A 165 -14.24 -20.86 -12.08
C GLN A 165 -13.70 -20.07 -10.88
N PHE A 166 -13.86 -18.76 -10.83
CA PHE A 166 -13.40 -17.90 -9.73
C PHE A 166 -14.56 -17.48 -8.85
N VAL A 167 -14.35 -17.53 -7.53
CA VAL A 167 -15.35 -17.10 -6.54
C VAL A 167 -15.66 -15.61 -6.74
N SER A 168 -16.93 -15.31 -7.02
CA SER A 168 -17.46 -13.94 -7.04
C SER A 168 -17.60 -13.40 -5.63
N ALA A 169 -17.58 -12.06 -5.51
CA ALA A 169 -17.91 -11.39 -4.29
C ALA A 169 -18.77 -10.15 -4.50
N GLU A 170 -19.51 -9.81 -3.46
CA GLU A 170 -20.26 -8.58 -3.35
C GLU A 170 -19.62 -7.66 -2.32
N LEU A 171 -19.70 -6.35 -2.56
CA LEU A 171 -19.30 -5.34 -1.60
C LEU A 171 -20.46 -5.07 -0.64
N VAL A 172 -20.26 -5.37 0.64
CA VAL A 172 -21.27 -5.23 1.69
C VAL A 172 -20.79 -4.21 2.72
N VAL A 173 -21.69 -3.32 3.14
CA VAL A 173 -21.46 -2.42 4.27
C VAL A 173 -21.72 -3.20 5.56
N GLY A 174 -20.72 -3.26 6.45
CA GLY A 174 -20.87 -3.90 7.75
C GLY A 174 -21.94 -3.20 8.59
N GLU A 175 -22.64 -3.96 9.43
CA GLU A 175 -23.62 -3.39 10.34
C GLU A 175 -22.95 -2.45 11.35
N ARG A 176 -23.66 -1.38 11.72
CA ARG A 176 -23.20 -0.43 12.72
C ARG A 176 -23.15 -1.09 14.10
N SER A 177 -21.95 -1.22 14.67
CA SER A 177 -21.75 -1.67 16.05
C SER A 177 -22.13 -0.58 17.07
N GLY A 178 -23.42 -0.46 17.37
CA GLY A 178 -23.91 0.43 18.43
C GLY A 178 -23.76 1.92 18.10
N VAL A 179 -23.04 2.68 18.93
CA VAL A 179 -22.90 4.15 18.80
C VAL A 179 -21.81 4.58 17.82
N GLU A 180 -20.96 3.66 17.36
CA GLU A 180 -19.82 3.96 16.50
C GLU A 180 -20.28 4.54 15.16
N ARG A 181 -19.64 5.63 14.71
CA ARG A 181 -19.95 6.27 13.43
C ARG A 181 -19.24 5.57 12.26
N LEU A 182 -18.01 5.13 12.50
CA LEU A 182 -17.20 4.44 11.50
C LEU A 182 -17.45 2.95 11.60
N GLY A 183 -17.68 2.34 10.45
CA GLY A 183 -17.73 0.90 10.24
C GLY A 183 -16.72 0.49 9.17
N ALA A 184 -16.86 -0.74 8.70
CA ALA A 184 -16.08 -1.28 7.59
C ALA A 184 -16.99 -1.76 6.47
N THR A 185 -16.44 -1.80 5.27
CA THR A 185 -17.00 -2.55 4.16
C THR A 185 -16.22 -3.83 3.96
N TYR A 186 -16.91 -4.84 3.44
CA TYR A 186 -16.38 -6.18 3.27
C TYR A 186 -16.67 -6.66 1.85
N LEU A 187 -15.73 -7.40 1.29
CA LEU A 187 -15.98 -8.24 0.12
C LEU A 187 -16.41 -9.60 0.63
N VAL A 188 -17.67 -9.96 0.36
CA VAL A 188 -18.28 -11.22 0.79
C VAL A 188 -18.36 -12.13 -0.43
N GLY A 189 -17.62 -13.24 -0.39
CA GLY A 189 -17.60 -14.22 -1.45
C GLY A 189 -18.85 -15.09 -1.45
N ASP A 190 -19.23 -15.60 -2.63
CA ASP A 190 -20.34 -16.57 -2.77
C ASP A 190 -20.10 -17.87 -1.98
N ASP A 191 -18.85 -18.13 -1.62
CA ASP A 191 -18.44 -19.24 -0.77
C ASP A 191 -18.55 -18.94 0.75
N GLY A 192 -19.06 -17.76 1.10
CA GLY A 192 -19.20 -17.28 2.48
C GLY A 192 -17.93 -16.65 3.06
N SER A 193 -16.84 -16.56 2.30
CA SER A 193 -15.65 -15.83 2.76
C SER A 193 -15.95 -14.34 2.93
N ARG A 194 -15.25 -13.69 3.84
CA ARG A 194 -15.40 -12.26 4.12
C ARG A 194 -14.02 -11.64 4.19
N PHE A 195 -13.80 -10.54 3.51
CA PHE A 195 -12.52 -9.85 3.47
C PHE A 195 -12.72 -8.36 3.72
N TRP A 196 -12.01 -7.79 4.70
CA TRP A 196 -12.07 -6.36 4.97
C TRP A 196 -11.60 -5.56 3.75
N ASN A 197 -12.35 -4.54 3.35
CA ASN A 197 -12.08 -3.77 2.13
C ASN A 197 -11.69 -2.32 2.41
N SER A 198 -12.52 -1.60 3.16
CA SER A 198 -12.30 -0.18 3.45
C SER A 198 -13.14 0.29 4.64
N PHE A 199 -12.89 1.50 5.12
CA PHE A 199 -13.74 2.16 6.11
C PHE A 199 -15.00 2.77 5.49
N TYR A 200 -16.06 2.84 6.30
CA TYR A 200 -17.34 3.41 5.92
C TYR A 200 -17.83 4.37 7.01
N ASP A 201 -18.30 5.55 6.62
CA ASP A 201 -18.87 6.53 7.55
C ASP A 201 -20.40 6.43 7.54
N HIS A 202 -20.99 5.76 8.53
CA HIS A 202 -22.44 5.63 8.65
C HIS A 202 -23.18 6.95 8.87
N GLY A 203 -22.48 7.99 9.35
CA GLY A 203 -23.08 9.32 9.50
C GLY A 203 -23.22 10.05 8.17
N ARG A 204 -22.46 9.65 7.15
CA ARG A 204 -22.45 10.25 5.80
C ARG A 204 -22.87 9.28 4.70
N GLU A 205 -23.10 8.02 5.06
CA GLU A 205 -23.54 6.92 4.19
C GLU A 205 -22.63 6.68 2.98
N ASP A 206 -21.31 6.82 3.17
CA ASP A 206 -20.34 6.68 2.08
C ASP A 206 -18.97 6.17 2.58
N PHE A 207 -18.15 5.69 1.66
CA PHE A 207 -16.78 5.25 1.92
C PHE A 207 -15.95 6.41 2.41
N CYS A 208 -15.06 6.14 3.36
CA CYS A 208 -14.12 7.13 3.82
C CYS A 208 -12.68 6.64 3.70
N VAL A 209 -11.80 7.55 3.31
CA VAL A 209 -10.37 7.31 3.18
C VAL A 209 -9.70 7.88 4.43
N PRO A 210 -9.06 7.05 5.27
CA PRO A 210 -8.32 7.54 6.42
C PRO A 210 -7.09 8.33 5.95
N PHE A 211 -6.76 9.46 6.57
CA PHE A 211 -5.58 10.24 6.22
C PHE A 211 -4.63 10.27 7.42
N GLY A 212 -3.56 9.49 7.33
CA GLY A 212 -2.72 9.16 8.47
C GLY A 212 -1.69 10.23 8.80
N ALA A 213 -1.36 10.34 10.09
CA ALA A 213 -0.23 11.09 10.62
C ALA A 213 0.46 10.28 11.72
N ARG A 214 1.67 10.67 12.14
CA ARG A 214 2.35 10.03 13.28
C ARG A 214 1.63 10.30 14.61
N SER A 215 0.98 11.45 14.74
CA SER A 215 0.31 11.87 15.97
C SER A 215 -1.14 12.29 15.70
N GLY A 216 -1.90 12.51 16.79
CA GLY A 216 -3.29 12.93 16.69
C GLY A 216 -4.25 11.87 16.16
N PRO A 217 -5.57 12.16 16.15
CA PRO A 217 -6.57 11.28 15.57
C PRO A 217 -6.46 11.25 14.03
N ILE A 218 -6.77 10.10 13.41
CA ILE A 218 -6.72 9.93 11.95
C ILE A 218 -8.08 10.33 11.37
N PRO A 219 -8.22 11.44 10.62
CA PRO A 219 -9.47 11.78 9.95
C PRO A 219 -9.83 10.76 8.88
N CYS A 220 -11.11 10.40 8.79
CA CYS A 220 -11.67 9.60 7.71
C CYS A 220 -12.52 10.50 6.80
N LEU A 221 -12.03 10.74 5.59
CA LEU A 221 -12.59 11.72 4.67
C LEU A 221 -13.52 11.02 3.69
N VAL A 222 -14.75 11.51 3.60
CA VAL A 222 -15.77 10.97 2.71
C VAL A 222 -15.77 11.75 1.40
N GLY A 223 -16.01 11.05 0.30
CA GLY A 223 -16.03 11.64 -1.02
C GLY A 223 -14.65 12.16 -1.43
N ARG A 224 -14.64 13.25 -2.20
CA ARG A 224 -13.39 13.89 -2.62
C ARG A 224 -13.03 15.03 -1.69
N TRP A 225 -11.76 15.08 -1.37
CA TRP A 225 -11.14 16.12 -0.57
C TRP A 225 -10.07 16.84 -1.40
N GLY A 226 -9.87 18.13 -1.13
CA GLY A 226 -8.83 18.94 -1.76
C GLY A 226 -7.60 19.05 -0.88
N ILE A 227 -6.55 19.67 -1.39
CA ILE A 227 -5.33 19.96 -0.63
C ILE A 227 -5.46 21.39 -0.09
N ALA A 228 -5.36 21.53 1.23
CA ALA A 228 -5.07 22.82 1.85
C ALA A 228 -3.55 23.00 1.84
N ARG A 229 -3.09 24.13 1.33
CA ARG A 229 -1.67 24.49 1.43
C ARG A 229 -1.46 25.15 2.78
N ASP A 230 -0.41 24.73 3.47
CA ASP A 230 0.14 25.46 4.62
C ASP A 230 1.41 26.19 4.16
N PRO A 231 1.32 27.46 3.74
CA PRO A 231 2.43 28.23 3.24
C PRO A 231 2.97 29.08 4.39
N SER A 232 3.64 28.43 5.35
CA SER A 232 4.38 29.12 6.41
C SER A 232 5.58 29.96 5.90
N GLY A 233 5.62 30.33 4.61
CA GLY A 233 6.67 31.13 3.97
C GLY A 233 6.14 32.20 3.02
N ASP A 234 5.42 31.82 1.96
CA ASP A 234 5.28 32.71 0.78
C ASP A 234 3.87 33.27 0.47
N CYS A 235 2.77 32.73 1.03
CA CYS A 235 1.40 33.18 0.71
C CYS A 235 0.70 33.96 1.85
N GLY A 236 1.38 34.23 2.97
CA GLY A 236 0.80 34.99 4.10
C GLY A 236 -0.18 34.23 5.02
N GLY A 237 -0.26 32.89 4.92
CA GLY A 237 -1.07 32.04 5.81
C GLY A 237 -1.73 30.85 5.10
N PRO A 238 -2.28 29.86 5.84
CA PRO A 238 -2.88 28.66 5.26
C PRO A 238 -4.03 29.04 4.31
N LEU A 239 -4.12 28.35 3.18
CA LEU A 239 -5.12 28.60 2.16
C LEU A 239 -5.66 27.29 1.59
N VAL A 240 -6.94 27.32 1.25
CA VAL A 240 -7.63 26.24 0.59
C VAL A 240 -7.63 26.51 -0.90
N GLU A 241 -7.06 25.60 -1.67
CA GLU A 241 -7.09 25.65 -3.13
C GLU A 241 -8.29 24.84 -3.63
N ARG A 242 -9.24 25.53 -4.26
CA ARG A 242 -10.40 24.92 -4.91
C ARG A 242 -10.23 25.04 -6.41
N VAL A 243 -9.93 23.91 -7.04
CA VAL A 243 -10.05 23.83 -8.49
C VAL A 243 -11.54 23.64 -8.78
N GLU A 244 -12.21 24.63 -9.37
CA GLU A 244 -13.56 24.41 -9.90
C GLU A 244 -13.49 23.18 -10.81
N ALA A 245 -14.45 22.26 -10.67
CA ALA A 245 -14.41 21.00 -11.37
C ALA A 245 -14.38 21.24 -12.89
N SER A 246 -13.19 21.30 -13.47
CA SER A 246 -12.94 21.12 -14.90
C SER A 246 -13.23 19.67 -15.33
N CYS A 247 -13.48 18.80 -14.34
CA CYS A 247 -13.59 17.37 -14.47
C CYS A 247 -15.06 16.95 -14.34
N ALA A 248 -15.69 16.54 -15.46
CA ALA A 248 -17.09 16.09 -15.52
C ALA A 248 -17.44 14.93 -14.57
N LEU A 249 -16.43 14.28 -13.98
CA LEU A 249 -16.59 13.11 -13.11
C LEU A 249 -16.68 13.45 -11.61
N PHE A 250 -16.35 14.67 -11.18
CA PHE A 250 -16.11 14.94 -9.76
C PHE A 250 -16.78 16.23 -9.27
N PRO A 251 -17.73 16.16 -8.32
CA PRO A 251 -18.29 17.36 -7.71
C PRO A 251 -17.23 18.13 -6.92
N PRO A 252 -17.43 19.44 -6.68
CA PRO A 252 -16.50 20.25 -5.91
C PRO A 252 -16.30 19.70 -4.49
N THR A 253 -15.06 19.77 -3.99
CA THR A 253 -14.67 19.28 -2.66
C THR A 253 -15.08 20.27 -1.58
N GLU A 254 -15.64 19.79 -0.47
CA GLU A 254 -15.98 20.63 0.70
C GLU A 254 -14.95 20.52 1.84
N GLU A 255 -14.07 19.53 1.77
CA GLU A 255 -13.11 19.20 2.82
C GLU A 255 -11.70 19.25 2.24
N PHE A 256 -10.79 19.90 2.95
CA PHE A 256 -9.44 20.17 2.50
C PHE A 256 -8.45 19.75 3.56
N VAL A 257 -7.41 19.04 3.14
CA VAL A 257 -6.45 18.43 4.05
C VAL A 257 -5.14 19.18 3.97
N SER A 258 -4.60 19.57 5.11
CA SER A 258 -3.21 19.98 5.25
C SER A 258 -2.45 18.93 6.04
N ALA A 259 -1.21 18.69 5.64
CA ALA A 259 -0.28 17.81 6.32
C ALA A 259 0.92 18.62 6.80
N ARG A 260 1.20 18.57 8.10
CA ARG A 260 2.43 19.10 8.67
C ARG A 260 3.46 17.99 8.69
N PHE A 261 4.62 18.24 8.11
CA PHE A 261 5.73 17.30 8.12
C PHE A 261 6.62 17.56 9.34
N ASP A 262 7.36 16.53 9.75
CA ASP A 262 8.43 16.69 10.72
C ASP A 262 9.56 17.59 10.19
N GLU A 263 10.51 17.94 11.06
CA GLU A 263 11.65 18.82 10.72
C GLU A 263 12.49 18.30 9.54
N THR A 264 12.43 16.99 9.29
CA THR A 264 13.15 16.34 8.19
C THR A 264 12.36 16.33 6.88
N GLY A 265 11.07 16.71 6.88
CA GLY A 265 10.19 16.64 5.71
C GLY A 265 9.76 15.20 5.36
N CYS A 266 10.02 14.26 6.26
CA CYS A 266 10.09 12.83 5.96
C CYS A 266 8.83 12.05 6.33
N ALA A 267 8.09 12.56 7.30
CA ALA A 267 6.88 11.94 7.77
C ALA A 267 5.85 13.01 8.09
N VAL A 268 4.58 12.69 7.80
CA VAL A 268 3.45 13.52 8.22
C VAL A 268 3.30 13.39 9.74
N GLU A 269 3.57 14.46 10.46
CA GLU A 269 3.48 14.50 11.92
C GLU A 269 2.05 14.73 12.39
N GLU A 270 1.35 15.65 11.72
CA GLU A 270 -0.03 16.06 12.00
C GLU A 270 -0.82 16.28 10.71
N VAL A 271 -2.12 16.06 10.79
CA VAL A 271 -3.07 16.31 9.71
C VAL A 271 -4.18 17.18 10.25
N THR A 272 -4.51 18.23 9.50
CA THR A 272 -5.63 19.12 9.82
C THR A 272 -6.59 19.15 8.64
N VAL A 273 -7.89 19.14 8.96
CA VAL A 273 -8.96 19.20 7.97
C VAL A 273 -9.71 20.51 8.09
N TYR A 274 -9.88 21.19 6.96
CA TYR A 274 -10.53 22.49 6.84
C TYR A 274 -11.73 22.42 5.91
N GLY A 275 -12.64 23.38 6.06
CA GLY A 275 -13.59 23.77 5.02
C GLY A 275 -13.07 24.96 4.21
N ALA A 276 -13.70 25.20 3.05
CA ALA A 276 -13.52 26.43 2.29
C ALA A 276 -14.39 27.56 2.87
N GLY A 277 -13.75 28.64 3.34
CA GLY A 277 -14.40 29.86 3.79
C GLY A 277 -14.50 30.91 2.69
N GLU A 278 -14.27 32.16 3.07
CA GLU A 278 -14.30 33.32 2.18
C GLU A 278 -13.25 33.18 1.06
N GLU A 279 -13.65 33.48 -0.18
CA GLU A 279 -12.75 33.50 -1.33
C GLU A 279 -11.71 34.63 -1.20
N ILE A 280 -10.48 34.31 -1.61
CA ILE A 280 -9.33 35.20 -1.64
C ILE A 280 -9.02 35.49 -3.12
N PRO A 281 -9.01 36.77 -3.54
CA PRO A 281 -8.62 37.12 -4.90
C PRO A 281 -7.19 36.66 -5.20
N ALA A 282 -6.97 35.98 -6.33
CA ALA A 282 -5.67 35.42 -6.69
C ALA A 282 -4.58 36.50 -6.78
N GLU A 283 -4.93 37.71 -7.22
CA GLU A 283 -4.04 38.87 -7.31
C GLU A 283 -3.54 39.38 -5.95
N SER A 284 -4.19 38.97 -4.85
CA SER A 284 -3.77 39.32 -3.49
C SER A 284 -2.77 38.33 -2.89
N LEU A 285 -2.53 37.20 -3.57
CA LEU A 285 -1.60 36.17 -3.12
C LEU A 285 -0.18 36.52 -3.59
N THR A 286 0.79 36.40 -2.68
CA THR A 286 2.20 36.73 -2.93
C THR A 286 3.01 35.55 -3.47
N CYS A 287 2.40 34.38 -3.61
CA CYS A 287 3.03 33.14 -4.05
C CYS A 287 2.61 32.74 -5.46
N SER A 288 3.35 31.79 -6.04
CA SER A 288 2.95 31.20 -7.32
C SER A 288 1.68 30.36 -7.14
N VAL A 289 0.64 30.74 -7.87
CA VAL A 289 -0.69 30.11 -7.80
C VAL A 289 -1.10 29.56 -9.16
N ARG A 290 -1.99 28.56 -9.14
CA ARG A 290 -2.61 28.04 -10.36
C ARG A 290 -3.63 29.03 -10.89
N GLU A 291 -3.58 29.30 -12.18
CA GLU A 291 -4.51 30.23 -12.85
C GLU A 291 -5.95 29.67 -12.95
N ASP A 292 -6.12 28.35 -12.84
CA ASP A 292 -7.39 27.63 -12.96
C ASP A 292 -8.06 27.31 -11.60
N ALA A 293 -7.55 27.87 -10.50
CA ALA A 293 -8.05 27.62 -9.15
C ALA A 293 -8.63 28.88 -8.51
N THR A 294 -9.66 28.69 -7.68
CA THR A 294 -10.11 29.68 -6.70
C THR A 294 -9.49 29.38 -5.35
N PHE A 295 -9.18 30.43 -4.58
CA PHE A 295 -8.50 30.30 -3.30
C PHE A 295 -9.43 30.75 -2.19
N HIS A 296 -9.42 30.06 -1.06
CA HIS A 296 -10.31 30.35 0.06
C HIS A 296 -9.55 30.38 1.37
N ARG A 297 -10.03 31.18 2.33
CA ARG A 297 -9.58 31.10 3.72
C ARG A 297 -9.99 29.75 4.31
N PRO A 298 -9.09 29.03 4.98
CA PRO A 298 -9.44 27.81 5.68
C PRO A 298 -10.35 28.16 6.86
N VAL A 299 -11.37 27.35 7.08
CA VAL A 299 -12.24 27.43 8.26
C VAL A 299 -12.27 26.10 8.99
N GLU A 300 -12.37 26.15 10.31
CA GLU A 300 -12.59 24.94 11.11
C GLU A 300 -13.95 24.31 10.76
N LEU A 301 -13.95 22.99 10.62
CA LEU A 301 -15.18 22.25 10.39
C LEU A 301 -15.95 22.07 11.71
N PRO A 302 -17.30 22.03 11.66
CA PRO A 302 -18.09 21.72 12.84
C PRO A 302 -17.68 20.39 13.48
N GLU A 303 -17.76 20.32 14.81
CA GLU A 303 -17.51 19.08 15.54
C GLU A 303 -18.39 17.95 14.99
N GLY A 304 -17.78 16.78 14.76
CA GLY A 304 -18.49 15.66 14.17
C GLY A 304 -18.85 15.87 12.69
N ARG A 305 -18.25 16.82 11.97
CA ARG A 305 -18.31 16.81 10.49
C ARG A 305 -17.46 15.67 9.92
N VAL A 306 -16.22 15.54 10.38
CA VAL A 306 -15.27 14.50 9.98
C VAL A 306 -15.17 13.46 11.09
N ALA A 307 -15.35 12.19 10.74
CA ALA A 307 -15.14 11.09 11.66
C ALA A 307 -13.63 10.83 11.82
N THR A 308 -13.22 10.32 12.98
CA THR A 308 -11.82 10.01 13.23
C THR A 308 -11.61 8.59 13.75
N LEU A 309 -10.45 8.02 13.43
CA LEU A 309 -9.97 6.74 13.91
C LEU A 309 -8.88 6.97 14.96
N SER A 310 -8.75 6.01 15.88
CA SER A 310 -7.65 6.00 16.84
C SER A 310 -6.32 5.74 16.13
N ASN A 311 -5.35 6.59 16.42
CA ASN A 311 -3.95 6.44 16.01
C ASN A 311 -3.08 5.84 17.13
N ARG A 312 -3.71 5.27 18.16
CA ARG A 312 -2.98 4.71 19.31
C ARG A 312 -2.66 3.24 19.06
N PRO A 313 -1.43 2.79 19.36
CA PRO A 313 -1.11 1.39 19.38
C PRO A 313 -1.92 0.67 20.46
N GLU A 314 -2.48 -0.47 20.11
CA GLU A 314 -3.26 -1.34 21.00
C GLU A 314 -2.48 -2.62 21.34
N GLY A 315 -2.69 -3.13 22.54
CA GLY A 315 -2.01 -4.31 23.06
C GLY A 315 -0.83 -3.95 23.98
N THR A 316 -0.26 -4.98 24.61
CA THR A 316 0.79 -4.81 25.63
C THR A 316 2.12 -5.45 25.27
N GLY A 317 2.18 -6.32 24.25
CA GLY A 317 3.44 -6.90 23.84
C GLY A 317 4.27 -6.00 22.94
N ARG A 318 5.22 -6.64 22.26
CA ARG A 318 6.23 -5.97 21.44
C ARG A 318 5.61 -5.34 20.20
N LEU A 319 4.81 -6.11 19.48
CA LEU A 319 4.03 -5.61 18.36
C LEU A 319 2.70 -5.10 18.88
N ARG A 320 2.27 -3.93 18.41
CA ARG A 320 1.00 -3.32 18.82
C ARG A 320 0.29 -2.78 17.61
N ARG A 321 -0.94 -3.22 17.36
CA ARG A 321 -1.69 -2.84 16.16
C ARG A 321 -2.21 -1.41 16.29
N ILE A 322 -2.13 -0.63 15.21
CA ILE A 322 -2.73 0.70 15.12
C ILE A 322 -3.92 0.61 14.17
N ARG A 323 -5.13 0.42 14.72
CA ARG A 323 -6.33 0.09 13.92
C ARG A 323 -6.70 1.12 12.86
N GLY A 324 -6.47 2.40 13.13
CA GLY A 324 -6.81 3.47 12.20
C GLY A 324 -5.93 3.51 10.95
N ARG A 325 -4.82 2.75 10.93
CA ARG A 325 -3.86 2.72 9.83
C ARG A 325 -4.08 1.47 8.98
N THR A 326 -3.82 1.63 7.69
CA THR A 326 -4.06 0.59 6.67
C THR A 326 -2.78 0.33 5.89
N ALA A 327 -2.72 -0.82 5.19
CA ALA A 327 -1.54 -1.21 4.44
C ALA A 327 -1.12 -0.19 3.36
N TRP A 328 -2.08 0.53 2.76
CA TRP A 328 -1.75 1.53 1.72
C TRP A 328 -0.96 2.73 2.29
N MET A 329 -1.14 3.07 3.56
CA MET A 329 -0.38 4.14 4.21
C MET A 329 1.10 3.78 4.43
N ALA A 330 1.43 2.49 4.49
CA ALA A 330 2.80 2.03 4.67
C ALA A 330 3.63 2.17 3.38
N SER A 331 2.99 2.04 2.23
CA SER A 331 3.65 1.97 0.93
C SER A 331 3.70 3.31 0.17
N TYR A 332 2.94 4.32 0.59
CA TYR A 332 2.81 5.57 -0.15
C TYR A 332 3.64 6.70 0.49
N PRO A 333 4.73 7.18 -0.15
CA PRO A 333 5.33 8.45 0.21
C PRO A 333 4.28 9.56 0.00
N PRO A 334 4.04 10.47 0.97
CA PRO A 334 4.86 10.80 2.14
C PRO A 334 4.49 10.13 3.48
N PHE A 335 3.48 9.25 3.51
CA PHE A 335 2.95 8.76 4.78
C PHE A 335 3.90 7.78 5.46
N HIS A 336 4.35 6.74 4.74
CA HIS A 336 5.22 5.68 5.26
C HIS A 336 4.89 5.26 6.70
N LEU A 337 3.59 5.15 7.02
CA LEU A 337 3.11 4.84 8.35
C LEU A 337 2.88 3.33 8.47
N GLY A 338 3.47 2.71 9.48
CA GLY A 338 3.26 1.30 9.80
C GLY A 338 1.87 1.06 10.37
N THR A 339 1.32 -0.13 10.11
CA THR A 339 0.06 -0.60 10.71
C THR A 339 0.26 -1.20 12.11
N PHE A 340 1.52 -1.38 12.52
CA PHE A 340 1.92 -1.79 13.85
C PHE A 340 3.01 -0.86 14.40
N GLU A 341 3.16 -0.83 15.71
CA GLU A 341 4.33 -0.31 16.42
C GLU A 341 5.17 -1.51 16.89
N ASP A 342 6.50 -1.46 16.68
CA ASP A 342 7.45 -2.34 17.35
C ASP A 342 8.07 -1.59 18.54
N ALA A 343 7.60 -1.91 19.75
CA ALA A 343 8.02 -1.26 20.98
C ALA A 343 9.51 -1.47 21.30
N SER A 344 10.16 -2.50 20.76
CA SER A 344 11.61 -2.71 20.94
C SER A 344 12.45 -1.87 19.98
N LEU A 345 11.93 -1.58 18.79
CA LEU A 345 12.58 -0.69 17.82
C LEU A 345 12.20 0.79 18.03
N GLY A 346 11.14 1.08 18.79
CA GLY A 346 10.71 2.43 19.11
C GLY A 346 10.08 3.16 17.93
N GLY A 347 9.44 2.45 17.01
CA GLY A 347 8.87 3.04 15.81
C GLY A 347 7.83 2.18 15.10
N ASP A 348 7.22 2.79 14.09
CA ASP A 348 6.21 2.16 13.25
C ASP A 348 6.83 1.09 12.35
N CYS A 349 6.13 -0.03 12.21
CA CYS A 349 6.54 -1.14 11.36
C CYS A 349 5.37 -1.66 10.52
N ALA A 350 5.73 -2.25 9.38
CA ALA A 350 4.81 -2.89 8.46
C ALA A 350 5.15 -4.38 8.35
N PRO A 351 4.16 -5.28 8.32
CA PRO A 351 4.39 -6.69 8.01
C PRO A 351 5.00 -6.83 6.62
N ARG A 352 6.12 -7.55 6.51
CA ARG A 352 6.74 -7.95 5.24
C ARG A 352 7.31 -9.36 5.35
N ASP A 353 7.33 -10.09 4.23
CA ASP A 353 8.06 -11.34 4.14
C ASP A 353 9.57 -11.06 4.18
N VAL A 354 10.25 -11.67 5.14
CA VAL A 354 11.70 -11.65 5.29
C VAL A 354 12.15 -13.11 5.32
N ASN A 355 12.64 -13.59 4.18
CA ASN A 355 13.16 -14.95 4.00
C ASN A 355 12.15 -16.04 4.39
N GLY A 356 10.88 -15.87 3.98
CA GLY A 356 9.80 -16.83 4.22
C GLY A 356 9.14 -16.70 5.60
N VAL A 357 9.54 -15.71 6.40
CA VAL A 357 8.92 -15.38 7.68
C VAL A 357 8.33 -13.98 7.59
N MET A 358 7.04 -13.85 7.87
CA MET A 358 6.40 -12.55 8.00
C MET A 358 6.95 -11.83 9.24
N ARG A 359 7.56 -10.66 9.07
CA ARG A 359 8.16 -9.86 10.14
C ARG A 359 7.71 -8.41 10.11
N CYS A 360 7.73 -7.75 11.25
CA CYS A 360 7.44 -6.32 11.34
C CYS A 360 8.71 -5.53 11.11
N VAL A 361 8.88 -5.03 9.89
CA VAL A 361 10.04 -4.23 9.50
C VAL A 361 9.71 -2.74 9.57
N PRO A 362 10.68 -1.86 9.88
CA PRO A 362 10.45 -0.42 9.95
C PRO A 362 9.69 0.10 8.72
N ALA A 363 8.60 0.84 8.92
CA ALA A 363 7.71 1.25 7.84
C ALA A 363 8.40 2.15 6.80
N ARG A 364 9.40 2.92 7.25
CA ARG A 364 10.26 3.76 6.42
C ARG A 364 11.45 3.01 5.80
N ALA A 365 11.59 1.70 5.97
CA ALA A 365 12.69 0.98 5.31
C ALA A 365 12.55 1.08 3.78
N HIS A 366 13.56 1.68 3.12
CA HIS A 366 13.53 1.93 1.68
C HIS A 366 14.36 0.90 0.93
N GLN A 367 13.87 0.54 -0.27
CA GLN A 367 14.62 -0.30 -1.18
C GLN A 367 15.75 0.51 -1.80
N VAL A 368 16.95 -0.05 -1.86
CA VAL A 368 18.10 0.54 -2.57
C VAL A 368 18.60 -0.40 -3.66
N ALA A 369 19.20 0.18 -4.69
CA ALA A 369 19.99 -0.55 -5.66
C ALA A 369 21.28 -1.10 -5.01
N PRO A 370 21.84 -2.19 -5.53
CA PRO A 370 23.09 -2.73 -5.01
C PRO A 370 24.26 -1.78 -5.34
N VAL A 371 24.67 -0.98 -4.35
CA VAL A 371 25.90 -0.17 -4.37
C VAL A 371 26.86 -0.75 -3.33
N TYR A 372 28.15 -0.52 -3.51
CA TYR A 372 29.21 -1.06 -2.68
C TYR A 372 30.17 0.02 -2.20
N ALA A 373 30.75 -0.16 -1.00
CA ALA A 373 31.72 0.74 -0.40
C ALA A 373 33.16 0.49 -0.86
N ASP A 374 33.39 -0.59 -1.64
CA ASP A 374 34.73 -1.04 -2.04
C ASP A 374 34.82 -1.36 -3.53
N ALA A 375 36.02 -1.21 -4.09
CA ALA A 375 36.32 -1.51 -5.49
C ALA A 375 36.23 -3.00 -5.85
N GLY A 376 36.02 -3.89 -4.88
CA GLY A 376 35.73 -5.31 -5.09
C GLY A 376 34.24 -5.63 -5.20
N CYS A 377 33.36 -4.64 -4.98
CA CYS A 377 31.91 -4.81 -4.93
C CYS A 377 31.48 -5.92 -3.97
N SER A 378 31.98 -5.86 -2.73
CA SER A 378 31.82 -6.88 -1.69
C SER A 378 31.23 -6.37 -0.38
N GLU A 379 31.39 -5.08 -0.09
CA GLU A 379 30.85 -4.40 1.09
C GLU A 379 29.62 -3.58 0.70
N PRO A 380 28.41 -3.95 1.15
CA PRO A 380 27.19 -3.20 0.91
C PRO A 380 27.28 -1.70 1.25
N ALA A 381 26.70 -0.88 0.39
CA ALA A 381 26.53 0.56 0.60
C ALA A 381 25.21 1.06 0.00
N SER A 382 24.83 2.26 0.39
CA SER A 382 23.75 3.02 -0.23
C SER A 382 24.24 4.40 -0.64
N VAL A 383 23.72 4.90 -1.76
CA VAL A 383 23.85 6.31 -2.12
C VAL A 383 22.71 7.05 -1.45
N GLU A 384 23.07 7.96 -0.55
CA GLU A 384 22.18 8.73 0.28
C GLU A 384 22.14 10.20 -0.16
N SER A 385 20.96 10.78 -0.24
CA SER A 385 20.72 12.21 -0.42
C SER A 385 20.37 12.86 0.92
N SER A 386 20.51 14.18 1.03
CA SER A 386 20.13 14.94 2.24
C SER A 386 18.63 14.83 2.62
N SER A 387 17.82 14.21 1.77
CA SER A 387 16.39 13.95 1.95
C SER A 387 16.07 12.52 2.39
N GLU A 388 17.07 11.69 2.71
CA GLU A 388 16.81 10.32 3.10
C GLU A 388 16.48 10.15 4.58
N CYS A 389 15.31 9.54 4.78
CA CYS A 389 14.49 9.65 5.97
C CYS A 389 14.49 8.41 6.85
N SER A 390 15.36 7.45 6.54
CA SER A 390 15.31 6.12 7.11
C SER A 390 16.67 5.67 7.57
N GLU A 391 16.67 4.99 8.70
CA GLU A 391 17.84 4.30 9.24
C GLU A 391 18.04 2.93 8.59
N TYR A 392 17.00 2.37 7.97
CA TYR A 392 17.03 1.02 7.44
C TYR A 392 16.92 1.01 5.92
N ARG A 393 17.75 0.19 5.30
CA ARG A 393 17.72 -0.12 3.87
C ARG A 393 17.43 -1.59 3.68
N TRP A 394 16.91 -1.91 2.51
CA TRP A 394 16.82 -3.30 2.09
C TRP A 394 17.06 -3.42 0.59
N TRP A 395 17.53 -4.57 0.17
CA TRP A 395 17.58 -4.96 -1.23
C TRP A 395 17.11 -6.40 -1.37
N PHE A 396 16.85 -6.81 -2.60
CA PHE A 396 16.60 -8.21 -2.89
C PHE A 396 17.93 -8.94 -3.14
N GLU A 397 18.20 -10.02 -2.42
CA GLU A 397 19.38 -10.86 -2.60
C GLU A 397 19.30 -11.71 -3.89
N SER A 398 18.08 -11.91 -4.40
CA SER A 398 17.79 -12.58 -5.68
C SER A 398 16.74 -11.79 -6.45
N GLU A 399 16.69 -11.91 -7.78
CA GLU A 399 15.61 -11.30 -8.55
C GLU A 399 14.26 -11.61 -7.90
N PRO A 400 13.38 -10.61 -7.69
CA PRO A 400 12.14 -10.83 -7.00
C PRO A 400 11.33 -11.89 -7.75
N GLY A 401 11.17 -13.05 -7.12
CA GLY A 401 10.31 -14.11 -7.61
C GLY A 401 8.85 -13.66 -7.60
N CYS A 402 7.93 -14.61 -7.83
CA CYS A 402 6.51 -14.30 -8.03
C CYS A 402 5.81 -13.65 -6.83
N LEU A 403 6.41 -13.74 -5.65
CA LEU A 403 5.89 -13.19 -4.40
C LEU A 403 6.88 -12.24 -3.70
N GLY A 404 7.95 -11.81 -4.39
CA GLY A 404 9.08 -11.06 -3.83
C GLY A 404 10.36 -11.88 -3.73
N GLY A 405 11.51 -11.20 -3.64
CA GLY A 405 12.82 -11.83 -3.43
C GLY A 405 13.16 -11.93 -1.94
N ALA A 406 14.14 -12.78 -1.61
CA ALA A 406 14.78 -12.76 -0.30
C ALA A 406 15.26 -11.33 -0.01
N SER A 407 14.78 -10.75 1.09
CA SER A 407 15.08 -9.37 1.44
C SER A 407 16.16 -9.35 2.50
N GLN A 408 17.30 -8.74 2.19
CA GLN A 408 18.33 -8.48 3.19
C GLN A 408 18.17 -7.06 3.70
N PHE A 409 18.13 -6.90 5.02
CA PHE A 409 18.00 -5.61 5.67
C PHE A 409 19.34 -5.12 6.20
N PHE A 410 19.50 -3.80 6.15
CA PHE A 410 20.70 -3.11 6.57
C PHE A 410 20.34 -1.90 7.40
N ARG A 411 21.27 -1.52 8.26
CA ARG A 411 21.30 -0.23 8.93
C ARG A 411 22.28 0.67 8.19
N VAL A 412 21.91 1.94 8.00
CA VAL A 412 22.81 2.94 7.43
C VAL A 412 23.93 3.21 8.44
N GLY A 413 25.15 2.92 8.02
CA GLY A 413 26.38 3.08 8.79
C GLY A 413 27.13 4.37 8.42
N PRO A 414 28.46 4.41 8.66
CA PRO A 414 29.26 5.60 8.41
C PRO A 414 29.38 5.93 6.91
N GLU A 415 29.57 7.22 6.62
CA GLU A 415 29.89 7.73 5.29
C GLU A 415 31.22 7.16 4.77
N THR A 416 31.31 6.91 3.47
CA THR A 416 32.51 6.44 2.76
C THR A 416 32.94 7.44 1.69
N GLU A 417 34.23 7.39 1.32
CA GLU A 417 34.79 8.34 0.35
C GLU A 417 34.30 8.12 -1.10
N ALA A 418 33.89 6.90 -1.42
CA ALA A 418 33.41 6.51 -2.74
C ALA A 418 32.37 5.38 -2.64
N GLY A 419 31.59 5.23 -3.71
CA GLY A 419 30.69 4.11 -3.94
C GLY A 419 31.00 3.45 -5.28
N PHE A 420 30.64 2.19 -5.41
CA PHE A 420 30.89 1.36 -6.59
C PHE A 420 29.64 0.57 -6.97
N GLU A 421 29.47 0.30 -8.26
CA GLU A 421 28.41 -0.56 -8.79
C GLU A 421 29.00 -1.58 -9.78
N ARG A 422 28.23 -2.64 -10.06
CA ARG A 422 28.61 -3.60 -11.10
C ARG A 422 28.02 -3.13 -12.43
N ASP A 423 28.86 -2.96 -13.43
CA ASP A 423 28.41 -2.67 -14.79
C ASP A 423 27.79 -3.91 -15.47
N GLU A 424 27.34 -3.76 -16.72
CA GLU A 424 26.73 -4.85 -17.50
C GLU A 424 27.68 -6.04 -17.72
N ASP A 425 29.00 -5.80 -17.72
CA ASP A 425 30.04 -6.83 -17.84
C ASP A 425 30.42 -7.45 -16.47
N GLY A 426 29.79 -6.97 -15.38
CA GLY A 426 30.01 -7.40 -14.00
C GLY A 426 31.26 -6.81 -13.35
N ALA A 427 31.94 -5.87 -14.00
CA ALA A 427 33.09 -5.17 -13.45
C ALA A 427 32.65 -4.14 -12.42
N CYS A 428 33.44 -4.01 -11.35
CA CYS A 428 33.15 -3.05 -10.28
C CYS A 428 33.71 -1.67 -10.65
N VAL A 429 32.83 -0.71 -10.89
CA VAL A 429 33.17 0.65 -11.34
C VAL A 429 32.67 1.70 -10.35
N PRO A 430 33.35 2.85 -10.19
CA PRO A 430 32.88 3.92 -9.31
C PRO A 430 31.52 4.49 -9.75
N VAL A 431 30.64 4.76 -8.79
CA VAL A 431 29.37 5.43 -9.02
C VAL A 431 29.59 6.94 -9.14
N GLU A 432 28.97 7.57 -10.15
CA GLU A 432 28.93 9.03 -10.27
C GLU A 432 27.88 9.63 -9.33
N LEU A 433 28.32 10.31 -8.27
CA LEU A 433 27.44 10.97 -7.31
C LEU A 433 26.95 12.32 -7.83
N ARG A 434 25.66 12.58 -7.66
CA ARG A 434 25.07 13.90 -7.90
C ARG A 434 25.42 14.86 -6.77
N MET A 435 25.26 16.15 -7.02
CA MET A 435 25.49 17.18 -6.01
C MET A 435 24.58 16.95 -4.79
N GLY A 436 25.18 16.73 -3.62
CA GLY A 436 24.46 16.50 -2.37
C GLY A 436 24.28 15.02 -1.99
N GLU A 437 24.62 14.09 -2.90
CA GLU A 437 24.65 12.67 -2.59
C GLU A 437 25.93 12.30 -1.83
N ARG A 438 25.83 11.31 -0.95
CA ARG A 438 26.88 10.72 -0.13
C ARG A 438 26.76 9.21 -0.18
N VAL A 439 27.84 8.50 0.06
CA VAL A 439 27.79 7.03 0.12
C VAL A 439 27.94 6.63 1.56
N HIS A 440 27.08 5.74 2.01
CA HIS A 440 27.12 5.20 3.37
C HIS A 440 27.29 3.69 3.30
N ARG A 441 28.18 3.16 4.15
CA ARG A 441 28.28 1.72 4.33
C ARG A 441 26.98 1.19 4.91
N LEU A 442 26.55 0.02 4.47
CA LEU A 442 25.40 -0.68 5.01
C LEU A 442 25.85 -1.81 5.94
N GLU A 443 25.31 -1.82 7.15
CA GLU A 443 25.57 -2.84 8.16
C GLU A 443 24.43 -3.85 8.16
N ALA A 444 24.73 -5.13 7.90
CA ALA A 444 23.69 -6.17 7.85
C ALA A 444 22.96 -6.29 9.20
N VAL A 445 21.64 -6.30 9.14
CA VAL A 445 20.76 -6.46 10.30
C VAL A 445 20.26 -7.90 10.33
N PRO A 446 20.47 -8.66 11.42
CA PRO A 446 19.93 -10.01 11.54
C PRO A 446 18.40 -10.02 11.49
N ASP A 447 17.79 -10.97 10.77
CA ASP A 447 16.33 -11.04 10.59
C ASP A 447 15.55 -11.09 11.93
N GLU A 448 16.11 -11.74 12.95
CA GLU A 448 15.54 -11.83 14.31
C GLU A 448 15.46 -10.49 15.04
N THR A 449 16.12 -9.46 14.52
CA THR A 449 15.96 -8.08 14.97
C THR A 449 14.51 -7.64 14.81
N PHE A 450 13.82 -8.08 13.76
CA PHE A 450 12.43 -7.75 13.49
C PHE A 450 11.50 -8.80 14.10
N ALA A 451 10.50 -8.36 14.85
CA ALA A 451 9.54 -9.27 15.46
C ALA A 451 8.79 -10.09 14.40
N ALA A 452 8.69 -11.39 14.62
CA ALA A 452 7.98 -12.30 13.74
C ALA A 452 6.47 -12.26 14.01
N PHE A 453 5.72 -12.52 12.94
CA PHE A 453 4.33 -12.95 13.02
C PHE A 453 4.27 -14.48 12.85
N ARG A 454 3.26 -15.09 13.46
CA ARG A 454 2.86 -16.47 13.18
C ARG A 454 1.67 -16.47 12.23
N ARG A 455 1.67 -17.39 11.26
CA ARG A 455 0.47 -17.66 10.47
C ARG A 455 -0.60 -18.26 11.38
N ILE A 456 -1.86 -17.84 11.23
CA ILE A 456 -2.99 -18.31 12.05
C ILE A 456 -4.06 -18.99 11.22
#